data_AF-A0A0R3M5E1-F1
#
_entry.id   AF-A0A0R3M5E1-F1
#
_cell.length_a   1.000
_cell.length_b   1.000
_cell.length_c   1.000
_cell.angle_alpha   90.00
_cell.angle_beta   90.00
_cell.angle_gamma   90.00
#
_symmetry.space_group_name_H-M   'P 1'
#
loop_
_entity.id
_entity.type
_entity.pdbx_description
1 polymer ?
#
loop_
_entity_poly.entity_id
_entity_poly.type
_entity_poly.pdbx_seq_one_letter_code
_entity_poly.pdbx_strand_id
1 'polypeptide(L)'
;MNFSYWQELRMVKSNTLGAICILALTAGLSLPAHADIVMVPASSIQGDNVLFNDGTQTGTTVLGHTQSGTIVEFSGTTFGGGTTITANGGQARIEGTAEARLTSLNWHLVGGGTFNDLEFNINTVLNGRNGGGATSVNFTLYDDNLDPFAFNSYSLANGSNFFGFQGINGQSISSIYMTFIGGNGVQDVRQIRLEEVTAAVPEPSTWAMMILGFAGVGFMVYRRRGQGQALRRA
;
A
#
# COMPACT_ATOMS: atom_id res chain seq x y z
N MET A 1 52.04 78.03 41.76
CA MET A 1 51.42 77.87 40.44
C MET A 1 51.34 76.37 40.15
N ASN A 2 50.09 75.87 40.07
CA ASN A 2 49.57 74.70 39.33
C ASN A 2 50.31 73.34 39.39
N PHE A 3 49.72 72.28 39.97
CA PHE A 3 48.77 71.31 39.35
C PHE A 3 49.44 70.56 38.17
N SER A 4 49.41 69.23 37.96
CA SER A 4 48.43 68.19 38.27
C SER A 4 48.91 66.87 37.62
N TYR A 5 48.86 65.75 38.37
CA TYR A 5 48.49 64.38 37.96
C TYR A 5 49.34 63.58 36.93
N TRP A 6 50.04 62.57 37.45
CA TRP A 6 50.34 61.32 36.75
C TRP A 6 49.15 60.36 36.92
N GLN A 7 48.53 59.93 35.83
CA GLN A 7 47.44 58.93 35.85
C GLN A 7 47.98 57.50 35.78
N GLU A 8 47.44 56.65 36.65
CA GLU A 8 47.69 55.21 36.73
C GLU A 8 47.26 54.46 35.46
N LEU A 9 48.14 53.62 34.93
CA LEU A 9 47.78 52.58 33.96
C LEU A 9 47.02 51.47 34.70
N ARG A 10 45.68 51.49 34.63
CA ARG A 10 44.86 50.35 35.04
C ARG A 10 44.89 49.28 33.96
N MET A 11 45.51 48.15 34.30
CA MET A 11 45.52 46.91 33.53
C MET A 11 44.10 46.32 33.53
N VAL A 12 43.37 46.43 32.42
CA VAL A 12 42.06 45.77 32.24
C VAL A 12 42.32 44.31 31.86
N LYS A 13 41.96 43.37 32.74
CA LYS A 13 41.85 41.95 32.41
C LYS A 13 40.65 41.74 31.49
N SER A 14 40.90 41.48 30.22
CA SER A 14 39.87 41.02 29.26
C SER A 14 39.80 39.49 29.33
N ASN A 15 38.81 39.00 30.06
CA ASN A 15 38.28 37.64 29.89
C ASN A 15 37.15 37.73 28.86
N THR A 16 37.42 37.36 27.62
CA THR A 16 36.37 37.17 26.61
C THR A 16 36.26 35.68 26.27
N LEU A 17 35.42 35.01 27.07
CA LEU A 17 34.68 33.82 26.65
C LEU A 17 33.78 34.21 25.47
N GLY A 18 33.82 33.42 24.38
CA GLY A 18 32.96 33.64 23.23
C GLY A 18 33.15 32.59 22.14
N ALA A 19 33.09 31.30 22.49
CA ALA A 19 32.95 30.25 21.50
C ALA A 19 31.51 30.26 20.98
N ILE A 20 31.28 30.89 19.83
CA ILE A 20 30.02 30.84 19.11
C ILE A 20 30.00 29.52 18.33
N CYS A 21 29.29 28.51 18.86
CA CYS A 21 28.91 27.32 18.08
C CYS A 21 27.81 27.72 17.10
N ILE A 22 28.16 27.84 15.81
CA ILE A 22 27.17 27.93 14.73
C ILE A 22 26.66 26.51 14.47
N LEU A 23 25.53 26.17 15.08
CA LEU A 23 24.70 25.05 14.64
C LEU A 23 24.00 25.49 13.35
N ALA A 24 24.53 25.05 12.21
CA ALA A 24 23.85 25.17 10.93
C ALA A 24 22.59 24.30 10.97
N LEU A 25 21.45 24.92 11.28
CA LEU A 25 20.14 24.31 11.13
C LEU A 25 19.82 24.24 9.63
N THR A 26 20.37 23.25 8.93
CA THR A 26 19.93 22.90 7.59
C THR A 26 18.57 22.22 7.72
N ALA A 27 17.51 23.02 7.78
CA ALA A 27 16.17 22.55 7.48
C ALA A 27 16.17 22.10 6.02
N GLY A 28 16.42 20.81 5.80
CA GLY A 28 16.25 20.21 4.49
C GLY A 28 14.83 20.46 4.05
N LEU A 29 14.66 21.22 2.97
CA LEU A 29 13.38 21.27 2.28
C LEU A 29 13.16 19.86 1.73
N SER A 30 12.49 19.00 2.49
CA SER A 30 12.00 17.72 1.99
C SER A 30 10.98 18.06 0.91
N LEU A 31 11.37 17.91 -0.35
CA LEU A 31 10.37 17.80 -1.41
C LEU A 31 9.49 16.60 -1.03
N PRO A 32 8.16 16.69 -1.13
CA PRO A 32 7.32 15.54 -0.89
C PRO A 32 7.79 14.42 -1.82
N ALA A 33 8.07 13.24 -1.27
CA ALA A 33 8.14 12.06 -2.10
C ALA A 33 6.72 11.86 -2.66
N HIS A 34 6.56 11.98 -3.98
CA HIS A 34 5.27 11.71 -4.60
C HIS A 34 5.07 10.19 -4.60
N ALA A 35 4.19 9.71 -3.71
CA ALA A 35 3.63 8.37 -3.78
C ALA A 35 2.77 8.28 -5.05
N ASP A 36 2.89 7.19 -5.81
CA ASP A 36 2.23 7.05 -7.11
C ASP A 36 1.99 5.56 -7.43
N ILE A 37 1.03 5.29 -8.31
CA ILE A 37 0.81 3.97 -8.92
C ILE A 37 1.20 4.08 -10.38
N VAL A 38 2.09 3.20 -10.83
CA VAL A 38 2.57 3.18 -12.22
C VAL A 38 2.28 1.84 -12.88
N MET A 39 2.10 1.86 -14.20
CA MET A 39 2.05 0.64 -14.98
C MET A 39 3.48 0.14 -15.24
N VAL A 40 3.69 -1.16 -15.06
CA VAL A 40 4.99 -1.81 -15.24
C VAL A 40 4.86 -3.04 -16.15
N PRO A 41 5.96 -3.55 -16.74
CA PRO A 41 5.93 -4.82 -17.44
C PRO A 41 5.47 -5.93 -16.48
N ALA A 42 4.46 -6.70 -16.88
CA ALA A 42 3.91 -7.77 -16.04
C ALA A 42 4.99 -8.70 -15.45
N SER A 43 5.99 -9.06 -16.26
CA SER A 43 7.12 -9.90 -15.86
C SER A 43 8.02 -9.37 -14.75
N SER A 44 7.90 -8.10 -14.34
CA SER A 44 8.68 -7.54 -13.22
C SER A 44 8.08 -7.79 -11.84
N ILE A 45 6.85 -8.32 -11.77
CA ILE A 45 6.11 -8.53 -10.53
C ILE A 45 6.47 -9.87 -9.89
N GLN A 46 6.73 -9.88 -8.58
CA GLN A 46 6.98 -11.09 -7.78
C GLN A 46 5.93 -11.22 -6.67
N GLY A 47 4.69 -11.51 -7.06
CA GLY A 47 3.57 -11.69 -6.11
C GLY A 47 3.12 -13.14 -5.94
N ASP A 48 2.28 -13.37 -4.93
CA ASP A 48 1.58 -14.61 -4.70
C ASP A 48 0.45 -14.80 -5.70
N ASN A 49 0.38 -15.98 -6.31
CA ASN A 49 -0.80 -16.36 -7.11
C ASN A 49 -2.06 -16.33 -6.23
N VAL A 50 -3.12 -15.72 -6.76
CA VAL A 50 -4.48 -15.86 -6.22
C VAL A 50 -5.08 -17.14 -6.79
N LEU A 51 -5.64 -18.02 -5.97
CA LEU A 51 -6.16 -19.34 -6.36
C LEU A 51 -7.62 -19.51 -5.95
N PHE A 52 -8.39 -20.29 -6.71
CA PHE A 52 -9.78 -20.65 -6.40
C PHE A 52 -9.87 -22.11 -5.95
N ASN A 53 -9.33 -22.42 -4.78
CA ASN A 53 -9.16 -23.81 -4.33
C ASN A 53 -10.47 -24.51 -3.90
N ASP A 54 -11.58 -23.78 -3.84
CA ASP A 54 -12.90 -24.29 -3.42
C ASP A 54 -13.77 -24.81 -4.59
N GLY A 55 -13.14 -25.15 -5.71
CA GLY A 55 -13.84 -25.59 -6.91
C GLY A 55 -14.49 -24.43 -7.68
N THR A 56 -15.57 -24.72 -8.42
CA THR A 56 -16.27 -23.67 -9.19
C THR A 56 -17.18 -22.87 -8.27
N GLN A 57 -16.95 -21.55 -8.21
CA GLN A 57 -17.80 -20.60 -7.50
C GLN A 57 -18.57 -19.76 -8.52
N THR A 58 -19.87 -19.57 -8.32
CA THR A 58 -20.69 -18.71 -9.18
C THR A 58 -21.61 -17.85 -8.30
N GLY A 59 -21.58 -16.54 -8.52
CA GLY A 59 -22.34 -15.59 -7.70
C GLY A 59 -22.09 -14.15 -8.13
N THR A 60 -22.68 -13.20 -7.39
CA THR A 60 -22.36 -11.77 -7.55
C THR A 60 -20.95 -11.44 -7.06
N THR A 61 -20.42 -12.31 -6.20
CA THR A 61 -19.09 -12.26 -5.63
C THR A 61 -18.51 -13.66 -5.66
N VAL A 62 -17.20 -13.77 -5.93
CA VAL A 62 -16.42 -15.01 -5.81
C VAL A 62 -15.12 -14.73 -5.06
N LEU A 63 -14.63 -15.72 -4.31
CA LEU A 63 -13.49 -15.55 -3.41
C LEU A 63 -12.29 -16.36 -3.90
N GLY A 64 -11.16 -15.68 -4.06
CA GLY A 64 -9.85 -16.30 -4.25
C GLY A 64 -9.01 -16.22 -2.97
N HIS A 65 -7.94 -17.00 -2.93
CA HIS A 65 -6.97 -16.99 -1.82
C HIS A 65 -5.56 -16.86 -2.38
N THR A 66 -4.75 -15.95 -1.83
CA THR A 66 -3.29 -15.97 -2.07
C THR A 66 -2.68 -17.25 -1.50
N GLN A 67 -1.46 -17.58 -1.90
CA GLN A 67 -0.72 -18.70 -1.29
C GLN A 67 -0.42 -18.45 0.20
N SER A 68 -0.32 -17.19 0.62
CA SER A 68 -0.24 -16.78 2.03
C SER A 68 -1.55 -16.96 2.82
N GLY A 69 -2.69 -17.22 2.16
CA GLY A 69 -4.00 -17.45 2.78
C GLY A 69 -4.90 -16.20 2.87
N THR A 70 -4.47 -15.08 2.30
CA THR A 70 -5.25 -13.84 2.26
C THR A 70 -6.40 -13.96 1.27
N ILE A 71 -7.60 -13.57 1.69
CA ILE A 71 -8.81 -13.66 0.87
C ILE A 71 -8.86 -12.46 -0.09
N VAL A 72 -9.06 -12.74 -1.37
CA VAL A 72 -9.29 -11.76 -2.43
C VAL A 72 -10.74 -11.85 -2.88
N GLU A 73 -11.48 -10.77 -2.73
CA GLU A 73 -12.88 -10.71 -3.15
C GLU A 73 -12.99 -10.15 -4.57
N PHE A 74 -13.69 -10.87 -5.45
CA PHE A 74 -13.96 -10.46 -6.82
C PHE A 74 -15.45 -10.19 -7.03
N SER A 75 -15.77 -9.13 -7.75
CA SER A 75 -17.10 -8.89 -8.31
C SER A 75 -16.99 -8.24 -9.68
N GLY A 76 -18.09 -8.18 -10.43
CA GLY A 76 -18.04 -7.67 -11.79
C GLY A 76 -19.40 -7.62 -12.47
N THR A 77 -19.36 -7.25 -13.75
CA THR A 77 -20.54 -7.23 -14.61
C THR A 77 -20.31 -8.09 -15.83
N THR A 78 -21.41 -8.54 -16.42
CA THR A 78 -21.43 -9.33 -17.64
C THR A 78 -22.29 -8.66 -18.70
N PHE A 79 -22.04 -9.03 -19.95
CA PHE A 79 -22.81 -8.55 -21.09
C PHE A 79 -24.32 -8.72 -20.88
N GLY A 80 -25.09 -7.68 -21.19
CA GLY A 80 -26.52 -7.64 -20.88
C GLY A 80 -26.84 -7.13 -19.47
N GLY A 81 -25.84 -6.73 -18.69
CA GLY A 81 -26.02 -6.08 -17.37
C GLY A 81 -26.15 -7.03 -16.19
N GLY A 82 -25.86 -8.32 -16.38
CA GLY A 82 -25.83 -9.28 -15.27
C GLY A 82 -24.63 -9.05 -14.35
N THR A 83 -24.74 -9.41 -13.08
CA THR A 83 -23.64 -9.29 -12.09
C THR A 83 -23.07 -10.64 -11.65
N THR A 84 -23.58 -11.73 -12.21
CA THR A 84 -23.10 -13.07 -11.89
C THR A 84 -21.81 -13.38 -12.62
N ILE A 85 -20.76 -13.69 -11.88
CA ILE A 85 -19.46 -14.12 -12.38
C ILE A 85 -19.17 -15.54 -11.88
N THR A 86 -18.24 -16.22 -12.55
CA THR A 86 -17.81 -17.56 -12.20
C THR A 86 -16.30 -17.61 -12.05
N ALA A 87 -15.82 -18.18 -10.95
CA ALA A 87 -14.43 -18.55 -10.77
C ALA A 87 -14.30 -20.07 -10.85
N ASN A 88 -13.28 -20.58 -11.56
CA ASN A 88 -13.05 -22.01 -11.73
C ASN A 88 -11.73 -22.43 -11.06
N GLY A 89 -11.77 -23.55 -10.35
CA GLY A 89 -10.64 -24.09 -9.58
C GLY A 89 -9.60 -24.76 -10.46
N GLY A 90 -8.32 -24.40 -10.25
CA GLY A 90 -7.19 -24.83 -11.06
C GLY A 90 -6.27 -23.63 -11.31
N GLN A 91 -6.14 -23.21 -12.57
CA GLN A 91 -5.56 -21.90 -12.87
C GLN A 91 -6.58 -20.81 -12.55
N ALA A 92 -6.17 -19.87 -11.69
CA ALA A 92 -6.90 -18.68 -11.28
C ALA A 92 -7.59 -18.00 -12.46
N ARG A 93 -8.87 -18.30 -12.69
CA ARG A 93 -9.63 -17.75 -13.82
C ARG A 93 -11.00 -17.31 -13.32
N ILE A 94 -11.31 -16.05 -13.61
CA ILE A 94 -12.63 -15.45 -13.40
C ILE A 94 -13.22 -15.18 -14.78
N GLU A 95 -14.43 -15.63 -15.00
CA GLU A 95 -15.18 -15.42 -16.23
C GLU A 95 -16.60 -14.97 -15.94
N GLY A 96 -17.30 -14.52 -16.98
CA GLY A 96 -18.73 -14.29 -16.89
C GLY A 96 -19.48 -15.63 -16.83
N THR A 97 -20.80 -15.60 -16.84
CA THR A 97 -21.60 -16.83 -16.89
C THR A 97 -21.36 -17.61 -18.20
N ALA A 98 -21.90 -18.83 -18.29
CA ALA A 98 -21.91 -19.59 -19.55
C ALA A 98 -22.55 -18.79 -20.71
N GLU A 99 -23.46 -17.87 -20.39
CA GLU A 99 -24.31 -17.15 -21.33
C GLU A 99 -23.80 -15.73 -21.60
N ALA A 100 -23.00 -15.14 -20.69
CA ALA A 100 -22.56 -13.75 -20.78
C ALA A 100 -21.08 -13.59 -20.43
N ARG A 101 -20.40 -12.69 -21.14
CA ARG A 101 -18.95 -12.41 -21.01
C ARG A 101 -18.70 -11.28 -20.00
N LEU A 102 -17.50 -11.20 -19.42
CA LEU A 102 -17.17 -10.11 -18.47
C LEU A 102 -17.12 -8.76 -19.19
N THR A 103 -17.86 -7.78 -18.67
CA THR A 103 -17.81 -6.37 -19.12
C THR A 103 -17.11 -5.47 -18.11
N SER A 104 -17.04 -5.90 -16.86
CA SER A 104 -16.15 -5.33 -15.85
C SER A 104 -15.70 -6.41 -14.87
N LEU A 105 -14.59 -6.16 -14.21
CA LEU A 105 -14.13 -6.95 -13.07
C LEU A 105 -13.51 -6.00 -12.05
N ASN A 106 -13.66 -6.30 -10.78
CA ASN A 106 -12.99 -5.61 -9.71
C ASN A 106 -12.57 -6.58 -8.63
N TRP A 107 -11.50 -6.24 -7.91
CA TRP A 107 -11.09 -7.01 -6.75
C TRP A 107 -10.33 -6.17 -5.72
N HIS A 108 -10.34 -6.68 -4.49
CA HIS A 108 -9.66 -6.13 -3.34
C HIS A 108 -9.36 -7.24 -2.33
N LEU A 109 -8.45 -6.97 -1.40
CA LEU A 109 -8.20 -7.88 -0.27
C LEU A 109 -9.29 -7.69 0.78
N VAL A 110 -9.88 -8.79 1.26
CA VAL A 110 -10.89 -8.76 2.33
C VAL A 110 -10.27 -8.20 3.60
N GLY A 111 -11.02 -7.39 4.34
CA GLY A 111 -10.55 -6.77 5.58
C GLY A 111 -9.75 -5.47 5.37
N GLY A 112 -9.72 -4.95 4.13
CA GLY A 112 -9.06 -3.68 3.81
C GLY A 112 -7.54 -3.78 3.68
N GLY A 113 -7.01 -4.99 3.41
CA GLY A 113 -5.60 -5.16 3.07
C GLY A 113 -5.23 -4.43 1.78
N THR A 114 -3.94 -4.16 1.61
CA THR A 114 -3.40 -3.53 0.40
C THR A 114 -2.27 -4.35 -0.20
N PHE A 115 -1.93 -4.08 -1.45
CA PHE A 115 -0.83 -4.71 -2.18
C PHE A 115 0.02 -3.64 -2.89
N ASN A 116 1.32 -3.86 -3.01
CA ASN A 116 2.23 -2.96 -3.72
C ASN A 116 2.35 -3.34 -5.20
N ASP A 117 2.25 -4.62 -5.52
CA ASP A 117 2.48 -5.13 -6.86
C ASP A 117 1.32 -6.03 -7.31
N LEU A 118 0.93 -5.89 -8.59
CA LEU A 118 -0.18 -6.61 -9.20
C LEU A 118 0.17 -7.02 -10.63
N GLU A 119 -0.01 -8.29 -10.97
CA GLU A 119 0.01 -8.82 -12.34
C GLU A 119 -1.26 -9.62 -12.63
N PHE A 120 -1.76 -9.53 -13.87
CA PHE A 120 -2.84 -10.38 -14.36
C PHE A 120 -2.84 -10.48 -15.89
N ASN A 121 -3.55 -11.47 -16.41
CA ASN A 121 -3.76 -11.70 -17.84
C ASN A 121 -5.24 -11.56 -18.19
N ILE A 122 -5.55 -10.77 -19.22
CA ILE A 122 -6.88 -10.68 -19.83
C ILE A 122 -6.90 -11.54 -21.10
N ASN A 123 -7.79 -12.54 -21.13
CA ASN A 123 -7.99 -13.36 -22.31
C ASN A 123 -9.23 -12.92 -23.11
N THR A 124 -9.03 -12.63 -24.39
CA THR A 124 -10.12 -12.18 -25.29
C THR A 124 -10.69 -13.28 -26.17
N VAL A 125 -10.12 -14.49 -26.16
CA VAL A 125 -10.51 -15.60 -27.06
C VAL A 125 -11.96 -16.04 -26.82
N LEU A 126 -12.74 -16.00 -27.91
CA LEU A 126 -14.15 -16.34 -27.94
C LEU A 126 -14.32 -17.87 -27.99
N ASN A 127 -14.39 -18.55 -26.84
CA ASN A 127 -14.62 -19.99 -26.79
C ASN A 127 -16.06 -20.34 -27.17
N GLY A 128 -16.39 -20.28 -28.47
CA GLY A 128 -17.72 -20.59 -29.01
C GLY A 128 -18.79 -19.53 -28.71
N ARG A 129 -18.41 -18.36 -28.21
CA ARG A 129 -19.32 -17.25 -27.91
C ARG A 129 -19.43 -16.29 -29.09
N ASN A 130 -20.65 -15.89 -29.43
CA ASN A 130 -20.93 -14.96 -30.54
C ASN A 130 -20.69 -13.49 -30.16
N GLY A 131 -20.37 -12.68 -31.17
CA GLY A 131 -20.14 -11.23 -31.04
C GLY A 131 -18.66 -10.86 -30.90
N GLY A 132 -18.32 -9.62 -31.27
CA GLY A 132 -16.96 -9.10 -31.18
C GLY A 132 -16.42 -9.12 -29.74
N GLY A 133 -15.11 -9.31 -29.57
CA GLY A 133 -14.44 -9.10 -28.28
C GLY A 133 -14.24 -7.64 -27.94
N ALA A 134 -14.03 -7.36 -26.65
CA ALA A 134 -13.46 -6.10 -26.21
C ALA A 134 -12.12 -5.87 -26.91
N THR A 135 -11.93 -4.62 -27.35
CA THR A 135 -10.75 -4.17 -28.09
C THR A 135 -9.85 -3.30 -27.22
N SER A 136 -10.36 -2.82 -26.09
CA SER A 136 -9.59 -2.09 -25.10
C SER A 136 -10.12 -2.26 -23.68
N VAL A 137 -9.34 -1.79 -22.71
CA VAL A 137 -9.66 -1.81 -21.29
C VAL A 137 -9.26 -0.48 -20.64
N ASN A 138 -10.08 -0.03 -19.70
CA ASN A 138 -9.73 1.00 -18.73
C ASN A 138 -9.51 0.35 -17.36
N PHE A 139 -8.52 0.84 -16.62
CA PHE A 139 -8.27 0.48 -15.24
C PHE A 139 -8.41 1.72 -14.36
N THR A 140 -9.00 1.54 -13.19
CA THR A 140 -8.97 2.49 -12.08
C THR A 140 -8.46 1.73 -10.87
N LEU A 141 -7.25 2.05 -10.42
CA LEU A 141 -6.70 1.54 -9.18
C LEU A 141 -7.00 2.55 -8.07
N TYR A 142 -7.21 2.07 -6.86
CA TYR A 142 -7.40 2.92 -5.69
C TYR A 142 -6.29 2.63 -4.71
N ASP A 143 -5.81 3.66 -4.04
CA ASP A 143 -4.89 3.50 -2.92
C ASP A 143 -5.61 3.24 -1.59
N ASP A 144 -4.85 3.20 -0.49
CA ASP A 144 -5.35 3.07 0.88
C ASP A 144 -6.18 4.28 1.35
N ASN A 145 -6.02 5.44 0.72
CA ASN A 145 -6.85 6.63 0.92
C ASN A 145 -8.08 6.67 0.01
N LEU A 146 -8.26 5.69 -0.86
CA LEU A 146 -9.31 5.60 -1.89
C LEU A 146 -9.19 6.68 -2.98
N ASP A 147 -8.00 7.23 -3.18
CA ASP A 147 -7.72 8.12 -4.30
C ASP A 147 -7.54 7.31 -5.60
N PRO A 148 -8.18 7.73 -6.72
CA PRO A 148 -8.17 6.96 -7.96
C PRO A 148 -6.97 7.26 -8.86
N PHE A 149 -6.38 6.20 -9.41
CA PHE A 149 -5.34 6.22 -10.43
C PHE A 149 -5.89 5.58 -11.71
N ALA A 150 -6.14 6.41 -12.74
CA ALA A 150 -6.83 5.98 -13.95
C ALA A 150 -5.88 5.73 -15.14
N PHE A 151 -6.04 4.58 -15.77
CA PHE A 151 -5.26 4.10 -16.91
C PHE A 151 -6.23 3.73 -18.04
N ASN A 152 -6.32 4.58 -19.06
CA ASN A 152 -7.41 4.51 -20.03
C ASN A 152 -6.96 3.99 -21.41
N SER A 153 -7.86 3.24 -22.05
CA SER A 153 -7.80 2.86 -23.46
C SER A 153 -6.60 2.00 -23.86
N TYR A 154 -6.22 1.06 -22.99
CA TYR A 154 -5.19 0.09 -23.32
C TYR A 154 -5.73 -0.93 -24.31
N SER A 155 -5.01 -1.17 -25.41
CA SER A 155 -5.43 -2.11 -26.45
C SER A 155 -5.41 -3.55 -25.92
N LEU A 156 -6.42 -4.31 -26.31
CA LEU A 156 -6.47 -5.76 -26.12
C LEU A 156 -6.28 -6.45 -27.48
N ALA A 157 -5.23 -7.25 -27.58
CA ALA A 157 -5.00 -8.16 -28.68
C ALA A 157 -5.88 -9.42 -28.56
N ASN A 158 -5.95 -10.19 -29.64
CA ASN A 158 -6.53 -11.53 -29.59
C ASN A 158 -5.64 -12.44 -28.73
N GLY A 159 -6.24 -13.22 -27.82
CA GLY A 159 -5.47 -14.09 -26.93
C GLY A 159 -5.22 -13.46 -25.57
N SER A 160 -4.02 -13.72 -25.06
CA SER A 160 -3.55 -13.25 -23.75
C SER A 160 -3.00 -11.83 -23.81
N ASN A 161 -3.28 -11.04 -22.78
CA ASN A 161 -2.85 -9.66 -22.62
C ASN A 161 -2.44 -9.45 -21.17
N PHE A 162 -1.15 -9.33 -20.91
CA PHE A 162 -0.62 -9.19 -19.57
C PHE A 162 -0.48 -7.72 -19.17
N PHE A 163 -0.90 -7.42 -17.94
CA PHE A 163 -0.84 -6.09 -17.35
C PHE A 163 -0.17 -6.19 -15.97
N GLY A 164 0.63 -5.16 -15.64
CA GLY A 164 1.31 -5.04 -14.36
C GLY A 164 1.16 -3.63 -13.78
N PHE A 165 0.95 -3.53 -12.47
CA PHE A 165 0.88 -2.26 -11.75
C PHE A 165 1.73 -2.34 -10.48
N GLN A 166 2.35 -1.22 -10.14
CA GLN A 166 3.20 -1.09 -8.96
C GLN A 166 2.95 0.23 -8.24
N GLY A 167 2.74 0.17 -6.93
CA GLY A 167 2.85 1.31 -6.03
C GLY A 167 4.32 1.66 -5.79
N ILE A 168 4.70 2.91 -6.00
CA ILE A 168 6.06 3.41 -5.81
C ILE A 168 6.13 4.47 -4.70
N ASN A 169 7.32 4.68 -4.15
CA ASN A 169 7.58 5.68 -3.10
C ASN A 169 6.70 5.52 -1.85
N GLY A 170 6.39 4.27 -1.47
CA GLY A 170 5.57 3.95 -0.30
C GLY A 170 4.07 3.93 -0.56
N GLN A 171 3.64 4.08 -1.82
CA GLN A 171 2.25 3.89 -2.22
C GLN A 171 1.84 2.42 -2.13
N SER A 172 0.62 2.16 -1.67
CA SER A 172 -0.04 0.86 -1.77
C SER A 172 -1.34 0.97 -2.56
N ILE A 173 -1.83 -0.18 -3.02
CA ILE A 173 -3.03 -0.34 -3.83
C ILE A 173 -4.05 -1.09 -2.97
N SER A 174 -5.23 -0.52 -2.76
CA SER A 174 -6.34 -1.16 -2.04
C SER A 174 -7.22 -2.01 -2.96
N SER A 175 -7.45 -1.55 -4.19
CA SER A 175 -8.31 -2.23 -5.13
C SER A 175 -8.02 -1.83 -6.57
N ILE A 176 -8.53 -2.65 -7.49
CA ILE A 176 -8.56 -2.35 -8.92
C ILE A 176 -9.96 -2.60 -9.45
N TYR A 177 -10.40 -1.67 -10.29
CA TYR A 177 -11.59 -1.77 -11.11
C TYR A 177 -11.18 -1.72 -12.57
N MET A 178 -11.76 -2.59 -13.40
CA MET A 178 -11.51 -2.60 -14.83
C MET A 178 -12.81 -2.66 -15.63
N THR A 179 -12.85 -1.89 -16.71
CA THR A 179 -13.96 -1.85 -17.66
C THR A 179 -13.48 -2.25 -19.04
N PHE A 180 -14.11 -3.26 -19.61
CA PHE A 180 -13.81 -3.74 -20.96
C PHE A 180 -14.64 -2.97 -21.99
N ILE A 181 -13.97 -2.47 -23.03
CA ILE A 181 -14.56 -1.55 -24.00
C ILE A 181 -14.54 -2.20 -25.39
N GLY A 182 -15.66 -2.04 -26.09
CA GLY A 182 -15.90 -2.64 -27.38
C GLY A 182 -16.49 -4.05 -27.27
N GLY A 183 -17.23 -4.45 -28.31
CA GLY A 183 -17.82 -5.77 -28.39
C GLY A 183 -18.66 -6.15 -27.17
N ASN A 184 -18.66 -7.45 -26.84
CA ASN A 184 -19.46 -8.02 -25.77
C ASN A 184 -18.65 -8.30 -24.50
N GLY A 185 -17.47 -7.71 -24.32
CA GLY A 185 -16.60 -7.95 -23.16
C GLY A 185 -15.41 -8.88 -23.42
N VAL A 186 -14.87 -9.52 -22.38
CA VAL A 186 -13.73 -10.47 -22.45
C VAL A 186 -14.16 -11.87 -22.02
N GLN A 187 -13.36 -12.88 -22.38
CA GLN A 187 -13.67 -14.26 -21.98
C GLN A 187 -13.44 -14.44 -20.49
N ASP A 188 -12.26 -14.01 -20.02
CA ASP A 188 -11.85 -14.20 -18.64
C ASP A 188 -10.65 -13.32 -18.28
N VAL A 189 -10.45 -13.16 -16.97
CA VAL A 189 -9.23 -12.63 -16.36
C VAL A 189 -8.58 -13.77 -15.59
N ARG A 190 -7.27 -13.95 -15.75
CA ARG A 190 -6.55 -15.08 -15.19
C ARG A 190 -5.15 -14.74 -14.70
N GLN A 191 -4.52 -15.72 -14.04
CA GLN A 191 -3.11 -15.64 -13.61
C GLN A 191 -2.83 -14.40 -12.75
N ILE A 192 -3.73 -14.13 -11.81
CA ILE A 192 -3.63 -12.97 -10.93
C ILE A 192 -2.55 -13.23 -9.89
N ARG A 193 -1.64 -12.28 -9.71
CA ARG A 193 -0.60 -12.27 -8.70
C ARG A 193 -0.58 -10.95 -7.96
N LEU A 194 -0.43 -11.02 -6.65
CA LEU A 194 -0.44 -9.87 -5.75
C LEU A 194 0.71 -9.99 -4.76
N GLU A 195 1.41 -8.90 -4.49
CA GLU A 195 2.32 -8.81 -3.34
C GLU A 195 1.63 -8.01 -2.23
N GLU A 196 1.27 -8.69 -1.16
CA GLU A 196 0.53 -8.08 -0.05
C GLU A 196 1.44 -7.19 0.80
N VAL A 197 0.95 -6.00 1.15
CA VAL A 197 1.60 -5.14 2.14
C VAL A 197 1.18 -5.60 3.54
N THR A 198 1.97 -6.49 4.12
CA THR A 198 1.75 -6.90 5.52
C THR A 198 2.21 -5.79 6.45
N ALA A 199 1.32 -5.31 7.32
CA ALA A 199 1.71 -4.38 8.38
C ALA A 199 2.78 -5.04 9.26
N ALA A 200 3.89 -4.34 9.50
CA ALA A 200 4.91 -4.81 10.41
C ALA A 200 4.30 -4.97 11.81
N VAL A 201 4.04 -6.22 12.22
CA VAL A 201 3.67 -6.51 13.60
C VAL A 201 4.89 -6.19 14.46
N PRO A 202 4.81 -5.24 15.41
CA PRO A 202 5.95 -4.95 16.26
C PRO A 202 6.37 -6.24 16.96
N GLU A 203 7.63 -6.61 16.82
CA GLU A 203 8.13 -7.84 17.40
C GLU A 203 7.78 -7.89 18.90
N PRO A 204 7.52 -9.07 19.49
CA PRO A 204 7.26 -9.20 20.93
C PRO A 204 8.34 -8.53 21.80
N SER A 205 9.58 -8.45 21.29
CA SER A 205 10.71 -7.71 21.89
C SER A 205 10.44 -6.20 21.97
N THR A 206 9.82 -5.60 20.96
CA THR A 206 9.42 -4.18 20.95
C THR A 206 8.41 -3.90 22.06
N TRP A 207 7.41 -4.78 22.22
CA TRP A 207 6.45 -4.69 23.31
C TRP A 207 7.13 -4.85 24.66
N ALA A 208 8.00 -5.85 24.80
CA ALA A 208 8.75 -6.08 26.02
C ALA A 208 9.62 -4.87 26.38
N MET A 209 10.29 -4.25 25.41
CA MET A 209 11.14 -3.08 25.63
C MET A 209 10.34 -1.84 26.00
N MET A 210 9.16 -1.60 25.40
CA MET A 210 8.26 -0.54 25.85
C MET A 210 7.79 -0.77 27.29
N ILE A 211 7.32 -1.98 27.59
CA ILE A 211 6.85 -2.34 28.94
C ILE A 211 7.98 -2.19 29.97
N LEU A 212 9.18 -2.68 29.65
CA LEU A 212 10.36 -2.54 30.51
C LEU A 212 10.76 -1.07 30.70
N GLY A 213 10.72 -0.25 29.63
CA GLY A 213 10.98 1.19 29.70
C GLY A 213 9.99 1.89 30.62
N PHE A 214 8.69 1.65 30.45
CA PHE A 214 7.64 2.23 31.30
C PHE A 214 7.72 1.73 32.74
N ALA A 215 7.97 0.44 32.95
CA ALA A 215 8.19 -0.14 34.27
C ALA A 215 9.41 0.48 34.97
N GLY A 216 10.50 0.70 34.23
CA GLY A 216 11.70 1.36 34.71
C GLY A 216 11.42 2.79 35.19
N VAL A 217 10.69 3.58 34.41
CA VAL A 217 10.27 4.95 34.79
C VAL A 217 9.33 4.93 36.00
N GLY A 218 8.34 4.05 36.03
CA GLY A 218 7.42 3.88 37.16
C GLY A 218 8.16 3.54 38.45
N PHE A 219 9.14 2.63 38.38
CA PHE A 219 9.99 2.25 39.50
C PHE A 219 10.88 3.41 40.00
N MET A 220 11.37 4.27 39.09
CA MET A 220 12.11 5.49 39.46
C MET A 220 11.27 6.48 40.26
N VAL A 221 10.00 6.64 39.93
CA VAL A 221 9.08 7.53 40.66
C VAL A 221 8.69 6.92 42.00
N TYR A 222 8.44 5.61 42.03
CA TYR A 222 8.07 4.89 43.25
C TYR A 222 9.12 5.05 44.36
N ARG A 223 10.42 4.86 44.05
CA ARG A 223 11.48 4.96 45.07
C ARG A 223 11.65 6.37 45.65
N ARG A 224 11.39 7.41 44.86
CA ARG A 224 11.55 8.81 45.31
C ARG A 224 10.51 9.19 46.37
N ARG A 225 9.32 8.57 46.34
CA ARG A 225 8.25 8.84 47.32
C ARG A 225 8.53 8.23 48.70
N GLY A 226 9.34 7.18 48.80
CA GLY A 226 9.68 6.53 50.07
C GLY A 226 10.69 7.31 50.94
N GLN A 227 11.50 8.19 50.35
CA GLN A 227 12.55 8.93 51.07
C GLN A 227 12.06 10.25 51.70
N GLY A 228 10.88 10.75 51.32
CA GLY A 228 10.32 12.01 51.83
C GLY A 228 9.59 11.91 53.19
N GLN A 229 9.28 10.71 53.69
CA GLN A 229 8.55 10.54 54.95
C GLN A 229 9.46 10.37 56.19
N ALA A 230 10.74 10.08 56.02
CA ALA A 230 11.68 9.90 57.13
C ALA A 230 12.16 11.20 57.79
N LEU A 231 11.87 12.37 57.22
CA LEU A 231 12.34 13.68 57.70
C LEU A 231 11.26 14.52 58.43
N ARG A 232 10.11 13.93 58.82
CA ARG A 232 9.01 14.66 59.49
C ARG A 232 8.74 14.23 60.94
N ARG A 233 9.65 13.50 61.56
CA ARG A 233 9.64 13.17 63.00
C ARG A 233 11.03 13.38 63.60
N ALA A 234 11.35 14.62 63.95
CA ALA A 234 12.39 15.00 64.89
C ALA A 234 11.94 16.29 65.59
#